data_AF-A0A6H9LB34-F1
#
_entry.id   AF-A0A6H9LB34-F1
#
_cell.length_a   1.000
_cell.length_b   1.000
_cell.length_c   1.000
_cell.angle_alpha   90.00
_cell.angle_beta   90.00
_cell.angle_gamma   90.00
#
_symmetry.space_group_name_H-M   'P 1'
#
loop_
_entity.id
_entity.type
_entity.pdbx_description
1 polymer ?
#
loop_
_entity_poly.entity_id
_entity_poly.type
_entity_poly.pdbx_seq_one_letter_code
_entity_poly.pdbx_strand_id
1 'polypeptide(L)'
;MLIFLEEAMHRVLQRLSMALVVSLFFFTINSNLTAQPKWHQSYSMGLKAMKIQDWRGAIQHFSSALNKKGKDKEKTRAYGAVFISYYPNREMGICYYHLGDYTRASEYLLRSQNQSRSNRARRFLRNVQNMKVSSSHVTPEPTYIPPAKEEAPPEPDKSDYTSKSQPTVTPRPDAGEEINVGERLSVAILPFETKGVGNEFGDIDLLDKLTTAFVNLNRFKVVERAQLERILSEQKLGLSGIVDVSTAVRIGAAVGVETVVCGSIVRSRNSVSIDARLVDTESAEILSAQDAFATKISLLALSDMIQDVAGKIKQDIPVISGVVVSLQNTRLTLDLGISQGAQKGMKCYVFREGDSIIHPKTKEVIGKIFNQICEVRLVEVFDGYSIASITQSKNGVPQVLDRVITK
;
A
#
# COMPACT_ATOMS: atom_id res chain seq x y z
N MET A 1 16.49 -14.37 70.71
CA MET A 1 15.62 -14.97 69.67
C MET A 1 14.35 -14.15 69.42
N LEU A 2 13.67 -13.64 70.46
CA LEU A 2 12.47 -12.78 70.32
C LEU A 2 12.70 -11.46 69.57
N ILE A 3 13.83 -10.77 69.81
CA ILE A 3 14.14 -9.47 69.18
C ILE A 3 14.32 -9.57 67.64
N PHE A 4 14.85 -10.70 67.16
CA PHE A 4 15.03 -10.95 65.72
C PHE A 4 13.71 -11.22 64.98
N LEU A 5 12.69 -11.75 65.68
CA LEU A 5 11.38 -12.00 65.10
C LEU A 5 10.59 -10.70 64.90
N GLU A 6 10.79 -9.74 65.82
CA GLU A 6 10.08 -8.46 65.83
C GLU A 6 10.56 -7.52 64.70
N GLU A 7 11.86 -7.47 64.45
CA GLU A 7 12.42 -6.72 63.31
C GLU A 7 12.02 -7.31 61.95
N ALA A 8 11.88 -8.64 61.86
CA ALA A 8 11.48 -9.30 60.62
C ALA A 8 10.01 -8.98 60.28
N MET A 9 9.12 -8.99 61.27
CA MET A 9 7.72 -8.58 61.09
C MET A 9 7.60 -7.12 60.65
N HIS A 10 8.36 -6.22 61.26
CA HIS A 10 8.26 -4.79 60.96
C HIS A 10 8.68 -4.46 59.51
N ARG A 11 9.66 -5.17 58.95
CA ARG A 11 10.08 -5.02 57.54
C ARG A 11 9.04 -5.57 56.56
N VAL A 12 8.33 -6.63 56.92
CA VAL A 12 7.26 -7.21 56.09
C VAL A 12 6.04 -6.28 56.04
N LEU A 13 5.65 -5.71 57.19
CA LEU A 13 4.56 -4.73 57.29
C LEU A 13 4.83 -3.44 56.50
N GLN A 14 6.07 -2.93 56.51
CA GLN A 14 6.45 -1.76 55.69
C GLN A 14 6.40 -2.05 54.18
N ARG A 15 6.77 -3.25 53.74
CA ARG A 15 6.69 -3.61 52.32
C ARG A 15 5.25 -3.78 51.84
N LEU A 16 4.38 -4.32 52.69
CA LEU A 16 2.94 -4.45 52.41
C LEU A 16 2.23 -3.09 52.37
N SER A 17 2.56 -2.16 53.25
CA SER A 17 1.97 -0.82 53.23
C SER A 17 2.40 -0.01 52.01
N MET A 18 3.66 -0.12 51.60
CA MET A 18 4.16 0.58 50.41
C MET A 18 3.54 0.03 49.11
N ALA A 19 3.35 -1.29 49.01
CA ALA A 19 2.69 -1.91 47.87
C ALA A 19 1.22 -1.48 47.73
N LEU A 20 0.52 -1.28 48.85
CA LEU A 20 -0.89 -0.88 48.86
C LEU A 20 -1.08 0.60 48.51
N VAL A 21 -0.15 1.48 48.92
CA VAL A 21 -0.14 2.90 48.53
C VAL A 21 0.17 3.08 47.03
N VAL A 22 1.08 2.28 46.47
CA VAL A 22 1.36 2.30 45.02
C VAL A 22 0.15 1.79 44.22
N SER A 23 -0.54 0.75 44.72
CA SER A 23 -1.76 0.25 44.07
C SER A 23 -2.92 1.24 44.10
N LEU A 24 -3.05 2.06 45.16
CA LEU A 24 -4.08 3.11 45.23
C LEU A 24 -3.74 4.33 44.35
N PHE A 25 -2.46 4.63 44.13
CA PHE A 25 -2.03 5.73 43.27
C PHE A 25 -2.21 5.44 41.77
N PHE A 26 -2.20 4.16 41.37
CA PHE A 26 -2.53 3.76 39.99
C PHE A 26 -4.04 3.77 39.69
N PHE A 27 -4.89 3.80 40.71
CA PHE A 27 -6.35 3.76 40.52
C PHE A 27 -6.99 5.14 40.33
N THR A 28 -6.26 6.24 40.59
CA THR A 28 -6.80 7.61 40.51
C THR A 28 -6.43 8.38 39.23
N ILE A 29 -5.68 7.78 38.29
CA ILE A 29 -5.30 8.45 37.02
C ILE A 29 -6.23 8.08 35.84
N ASN A 30 -7.10 7.07 35.97
CA ASN A 30 -7.99 6.66 34.87
C ASN A 30 -9.46 7.02 35.09
N SER A 31 -9.81 8.29 34.88
CA SER A 31 -11.18 8.66 34.53
C SER A 31 -11.27 10.00 33.79
N ASN A 32 -10.59 10.12 32.64
CA ASN A 32 -10.91 11.15 31.65
C ASN A 32 -11.18 10.50 30.28
N LEU A 33 -12.31 9.81 30.19
CA LEU A 33 -12.87 9.33 28.94
C LEU A 33 -13.33 10.54 28.12
N THR A 34 -12.41 11.11 27.34
CA THR A 34 -12.70 12.30 26.54
C THR A 34 -13.67 11.92 25.43
N ALA A 35 -14.91 12.40 25.52
CA ALA A 35 -15.95 12.13 24.52
C ALA A 35 -15.51 12.61 23.13
N GLN A 36 -15.53 11.70 22.15
CA GLN A 36 -15.19 11.98 20.76
C GLN A 36 -16.11 13.07 20.17
N PRO A 37 -15.60 14.09 19.47
CA PRO A 37 -16.47 15.09 18.88
C PRO A 37 -17.43 14.49 17.86
N LYS A 38 -18.72 14.84 17.96
CA LYS A 38 -19.82 14.25 17.15
C LYS A 38 -19.61 14.31 15.63
N TRP A 39 -18.79 15.25 15.13
CA TRP A 39 -18.43 15.36 13.70
C TRP A 39 -17.42 14.28 13.28
N HIS A 40 -16.48 13.93 14.16
CA HIS A 40 -15.44 12.93 13.91
C HIS A 40 -16.05 11.54 13.76
N GLN A 41 -17.02 11.22 14.63
CA GLN A 41 -17.80 10.00 14.53
C GLN A 41 -18.53 9.91 13.18
N SER A 42 -19.25 10.95 12.77
CA SER A 42 -19.93 10.98 11.47
C SER A 42 -18.96 10.84 10.29
N TYR A 43 -17.81 11.51 10.33
CA TYR A 43 -16.80 11.39 9.28
C TYR A 43 -16.22 9.97 9.19
N SER A 44 -15.93 9.35 10.34
CA SER A 44 -15.41 7.98 10.40
C SER A 44 -16.42 6.94 9.90
N MET A 45 -17.71 7.14 10.16
CA MET A 45 -18.80 6.30 9.64
C MET A 45 -18.89 6.41 8.12
N GLY A 46 -18.76 7.62 7.57
CA GLY A 46 -18.71 7.83 6.12
C GLY A 46 -17.56 7.08 5.46
N LEU A 47 -16.36 7.11 6.05
CA LEU A 47 -15.21 6.35 5.55
C LEU A 47 -15.41 4.83 5.63
N LYS A 48 -16.07 4.33 6.68
CA LYS A 48 -16.44 2.91 6.79
C LYS A 48 -17.45 2.50 5.73
N ALA A 49 -18.47 3.32 5.49
CA ALA A 49 -19.47 3.10 4.45
C ALA A 49 -18.84 3.04 3.04
N MET A 50 -17.85 3.90 2.74
CA MET A 50 -17.10 3.80 1.48
C MET A 50 -16.34 2.48 1.32
N LYS A 51 -15.79 1.92 2.41
CA LYS A 51 -15.04 0.63 2.35
C LYS A 51 -15.94 -0.54 1.98
N ILE A 52 -17.21 -0.50 2.41
CA ILE A 52 -18.23 -1.50 2.05
C ILE A 52 -19.00 -1.13 0.78
N GLN A 53 -18.54 -0.11 0.03
CA GLN A 53 -19.17 0.40 -1.20
C GLN A 53 -20.60 0.93 -1.02
N ASP A 54 -21.00 1.27 0.20
CA ASP A 54 -22.25 1.98 0.46
C ASP A 54 -22.06 3.48 0.21
N TRP A 55 -22.08 3.87 -1.06
CA TRP A 55 -21.86 5.25 -1.50
C TRP A 55 -22.97 6.20 -1.05
N ARG A 56 -24.22 5.73 -0.98
CA ARG A 56 -25.37 6.55 -0.55
C ARG A 56 -25.34 6.81 0.95
N GLY A 57 -25.09 5.79 1.77
CA GLY A 57 -24.92 5.95 3.22
C GLY A 57 -23.68 6.78 3.55
N ALA A 58 -22.58 6.60 2.82
CA ALA A 58 -21.38 7.43 2.98
C ALA A 58 -21.66 8.92 2.78
N ILE A 59 -22.43 9.29 1.75
CA ILE A 59 -22.82 10.68 1.49
C ILE A 59 -23.61 11.28 2.66
N GLN A 60 -24.54 10.52 3.26
CA GLN A 60 -25.32 10.98 4.42
C GLN A 60 -24.43 11.22 5.65
N HIS A 61 -23.46 10.34 5.88
CA HIS A 61 -22.52 10.49 6.99
C HIS A 61 -21.56 11.67 6.78
N PHE A 62 -21.07 11.88 5.54
CA PHE A 62 -20.23 13.04 5.24
C PHE A 62 -20.98 14.36 5.25
N SER A 63 -22.24 14.41 4.80
CA SER A 63 -23.06 15.62 4.92
C SER A 63 -23.33 15.95 6.38
N SER A 64 -23.60 14.95 7.24
CA SER A 64 -23.73 15.13 8.68
C SER A 64 -22.44 15.65 9.32
N ALA A 65 -21.28 15.15 8.88
CA ALA A 65 -19.98 15.65 9.33
C ALA A 65 -19.77 17.12 8.91
N LEU A 66 -20.05 17.45 7.64
CA LEU A 66 -19.90 18.78 7.06
C LEU A 66 -20.76 19.83 7.77
N ASN A 67 -21.99 19.46 8.14
CA ASN A 67 -22.90 20.34 8.88
C ASN A 67 -22.38 20.66 10.29
N LYS A 68 -21.69 19.71 10.95
CA LYS A 68 -21.13 19.90 12.30
C LYS A 68 -19.75 20.55 12.28
N LYS A 69 -18.96 20.27 11.25
CA LYS A 69 -17.62 20.79 11.05
C LYS A 69 -17.44 21.07 9.56
N GLY A 70 -17.32 22.35 9.23
CA GLY A 70 -17.45 22.86 7.88
C GLY A 70 -16.39 22.38 6.89
N LYS A 71 -15.57 23.30 6.41
CA LYS A 71 -14.77 23.14 5.18
C LYS A 71 -13.69 22.05 5.27
N ASP A 72 -13.31 21.52 4.11
CA ASP A 72 -12.20 20.58 3.91
C ASP A 72 -10.88 21.20 4.39
N LYS A 73 -10.11 20.44 5.16
CA LYS A 73 -8.81 20.84 5.71
C LYS A 73 -7.86 19.65 5.77
N GLU A 74 -6.65 19.87 5.28
CA GLU A 74 -5.56 18.89 5.30
C GLU A 74 -5.22 18.39 6.70
N LYS A 75 -5.32 19.28 7.70
CA LYS A 75 -5.05 18.96 9.10
C LYS A 75 -6.09 19.57 10.01
N THR A 76 -6.77 18.74 10.77
CA THR A 76 -7.83 19.12 11.70
C THR A 76 -7.73 18.31 12.98
N ARG A 77 -7.76 18.98 14.14
CA ARG A 77 -7.77 18.31 15.44
C ARG A 77 -9.05 17.49 15.61
N ALA A 78 -8.91 16.17 15.81
CA ALA A 78 -9.97 15.20 16.03
C ALA A 78 -10.40 15.17 17.51
N TYR A 79 -9.49 14.86 18.42
CA TYR A 79 -9.66 14.85 19.88
C TYR A 79 -8.27 14.79 20.54
N GLY A 80 -8.12 15.30 21.77
CA GLY A 80 -6.83 15.26 22.46
C GLY A 80 -5.69 15.83 21.59
N ALA A 81 -4.59 15.11 21.41
CA ALA A 81 -3.49 15.49 20.52
C ALA A 81 -3.62 14.91 19.08
N VAL A 82 -4.74 14.26 18.74
CA VAL A 82 -4.95 13.58 17.45
C VAL A 82 -5.36 14.56 16.37
N PHE A 83 -4.62 14.59 15.26
CA PHE A 83 -4.95 15.35 14.05
C PHE A 83 -5.26 14.40 12.91
N ILE A 84 -6.29 14.72 12.13
CA ILE A 84 -6.68 13.96 10.94
C ILE A 84 -6.81 14.87 9.73
N SER A 85 -6.67 14.28 8.55
CA SER A 85 -7.07 14.89 7.30
C SER A 85 -8.59 14.80 7.13
N TYR A 86 -9.24 15.96 7.02
CA TYR A 86 -10.69 16.08 7.01
C TYR A 86 -11.16 16.61 5.66
N TYR A 87 -11.61 15.72 4.78
CA TYR A 87 -12.02 16.05 3.41
C TYR A 87 -13.44 15.55 3.06
N PRO A 88 -14.49 16.00 3.76
CA PRO A 88 -15.86 15.56 3.49
C PRO A 88 -16.32 15.86 2.06
N ASN A 89 -16.02 17.05 1.49
CA ASN A 89 -16.43 17.36 0.12
C ASN A 89 -15.69 16.48 -0.90
N ARG A 90 -14.40 16.19 -0.68
CA ARG A 90 -13.65 15.24 -1.53
C ARG A 90 -14.30 13.87 -1.55
N GLU A 91 -14.54 13.31 -0.36
CA GLU A 91 -15.06 11.94 -0.27
C GLU A 91 -16.51 11.86 -0.79
N MET A 92 -17.34 12.89 -0.57
CA MET A 92 -18.67 12.99 -1.21
C MET A 92 -18.58 13.03 -2.73
N GLY A 93 -17.64 13.79 -3.28
CA GLY A 93 -17.42 13.85 -4.72
C GLY A 93 -17.00 12.50 -5.32
N ILE A 94 -16.21 11.71 -4.58
CA ILE A 94 -15.86 10.33 -4.96
C ILE A 94 -17.09 9.41 -4.87
N CYS A 95 -17.91 9.55 -3.84
CA CYS A 95 -19.14 8.76 -3.72
C CYS A 95 -20.10 9.05 -4.89
N TYR A 96 -20.29 10.31 -5.27
CA TYR A 96 -21.09 10.68 -6.44
C TYR A 96 -20.51 10.16 -7.75
N TYR A 97 -19.19 10.12 -7.88
CA TYR A 97 -18.52 9.52 -9.03
C TYR A 97 -18.88 8.03 -9.17
N HIS A 98 -18.85 7.27 -8.07
CA HIS A 98 -19.24 5.84 -8.09
C HIS A 98 -20.75 5.62 -8.27
N LEU A 99 -21.57 6.61 -7.96
CA LEU A 99 -23.02 6.60 -8.24
C LEU A 99 -23.36 7.03 -9.68
N GLY A 100 -22.37 7.40 -10.49
CA GLY A 100 -22.56 7.88 -11.86
C GLY A 100 -23.05 9.33 -11.98
N ASP A 101 -23.20 10.04 -10.86
CA ASP A 101 -23.58 11.46 -10.88
C ASP A 101 -22.35 12.34 -11.04
N TYR A 102 -21.88 12.43 -12.28
CA TYR A 102 -20.67 13.17 -12.63
C TYR A 102 -20.80 14.68 -12.45
N THR A 103 -22.03 15.22 -12.47
CA THR A 103 -22.30 16.63 -12.22
C THR A 103 -22.00 16.98 -10.77
N ARG A 104 -22.67 16.29 -9.83
CA ARG A 104 -22.41 16.48 -8.39
C ARG A 104 -20.99 16.06 -8.02
N ALA A 105 -20.46 14.99 -8.61
CA ALA A 105 -19.08 14.58 -8.40
C ALA A 105 -18.10 15.72 -8.73
N SER A 106 -18.23 16.33 -9.91
CA SER A 106 -17.38 17.47 -10.29
C SER A 106 -17.52 18.63 -9.31
N GLU A 107 -18.74 19.00 -8.94
CA GLU A 107 -19.01 20.13 -8.04
C GLU A 107 -18.32 19.95 -6.68
N TYR A 108 -18.53 18.80 -6.02
CA TYR A 108 -17.94 18.52 -4.70
C TYR A 108 -16.42 18.37 -4.75
N LEU A 109 -15.86 17.78 -5.81
CA LEU A 109 -14.42 17.67 -5.98
C LEU A 109 -13.75 19.02 -6.26
N LEU A 110 -14.36 19.88 -7.09
CA LEU A 110 -13.91 21.27 -7.33
C LEU A 110 -13.97 22.08 -6.04
N ARG A 111 -15.06 21.96 -5.28
CA ARG A 111 -15.22 22.62 -3.98
C ARG A 111 -14.14 22.20 -2.99
N SER A 112 -13.82 20.90 -2.94
CA SER A 112 -12.73 20.39 -2.12
C SER A 112 -11.37 20.96 -2.56
N GLN A 113 -11.07 20.90 -3.86
CA GLN A 113 -9.82 21.39 -4.44
C GLN A 113 -9.57 22.88 -4.15
N ASN A 114 -10.65 23.68 -4.11
CA ASN A 114 -10.60 25.11 -3.79
C ASN A 114 -10.39 25.38 -2.28
N GLN A 115 -10.84 24.48 -1.40
CA GLN A 115 -10.69 24.63 0.05
C GLN A 115 -9.33 24.09 0.53
N SER A 116 -8.97 22.88 0.12
CA SER A 116 -7.69 22.26 0.44
C SER A 116 -7.29 21.32 -0.70
N ARG A 117 -6.17 21.64 -1.36
CA ARG A 117 -5.67 20.88 -2.50
C ARG A 117 -5.34 19.45 -2.06
N SER A 118 -5.74 18.46 -2.86
CA SER A 118 -5.32 17.07 -2.64
C SER A 118 -5.11 16.34 -3.96
N ASN A 119 -4.10 15.48 -4.02
CA ASN A 119 -3.80 14.68 -5.22
C ASN A 119 -4.98 13.75 -5.58
N ARG A 120 -5.68 13.24 -4.55
CA ARG A 120 -6.87 12.40 -4.69
C ARG A 120 -8.03 13.15 -5.36
N ALA A 121 -8.34 14.39 -4.94
CA ALA A 121 -9.39 15.18 -5.59
C ALA A 121 -9.05 15.48 -7.06
N ARG A 122 -7.80 15.86 -7.35
CA ARG A 122 -7.32 16.11 -8.73
C ARG A 122 -7.46 14.89 -9.65
N ARG A 123 -7.13 13.70 -9.15
CA ARG A 123 -7.27 12.45 -9.90
C ARG A 123 -8.72 12.19 -10.28
N PHE A 124 -9.65 12.31 -9.34
CA PHE A 124 -11.07 12.07 -9.62
C PHE A 124 -11.70 13.15 -10.51
N LEU A 125 -11.23 14.41 -10.44
CA LEU A 125 -11.67 15.45 -11.38
C LEU A 125 -11.30 15.11 -12.83
N ARG A 126 -10.08 14.60 -13.07
CA ARG A 126 -9.68 14.12 -14.40
C ARG A 126 -10.57 12.97 -14.87
N ASN A 127 -10.88 12.03 -13.98
CA ASN A 127 -11.77 10.92 -14.31
C ASN A 127 -13.18 11.40 -14.69
N VAL A 128 -13.73 12.37 -13.96
CA VAL A 128 -15.03 12.97 -14.27
C VAL A 128 -15.00 13.69 -15.62
N GLN A 129 -13.93 14.43 -15.93
CA GLN A 129 -13.75 15.10 -17.22
C GLN A 129 -13.72 14.09 -18.38
N ASN A 130 -12.98 12.99 -18.23
CA ASN A 130 -12.92 11.94 -19.24
C ASN A 130 -14.29 11.28 -19.47
N MET A 131 -15.09 11.10 -18.42
CA MET A 131 -16.45 10.57 -18.53
C MET A 131 -17.42 11.56 -19.22
N LYS A 132 -17.26 12.87 -18.99
CA LYS A 132 -18.05 13.91 -19.69
C LYS A 132 -17.70 13.98 -21.18
N VAL A 133 -16.42 13.77 -21.53
CA VAL A 133 -15.96 13.73 -22.93
C VAL A 133 -16.53 12.51 -23.67
N SER A 134 -16.65 11.35 -23.00
CA SER A 134 -17.37 10.18 -23.55
C SER A 134 -18.88 10.41 -23.73
N SER A 135 -19.50 11.34 -23.01
CA SER A 135 -20.91 11.71 -23.19
C SER A 135 -21.16 12.87 -24.18
N SER A 136 -20.10 13.53 -24.69
CA SER A 136 -20.19 14.66 -25.62
C SER A 136 -19.79 14.32 -27.07
N HIS A 137 -19.66 13.03 -27.40
CA HIS A 137 -19.76 12.54 -28.77
C HIS A 137 -21.05 11.72 -28.91
N VAL A 138 -22.16 12.45 -29.01
CA VAL A 138 -23.39 12.00 -29.66
C VAL A 138 -23.84 13.14 -30.56
N THR A 139 -23.52 13.04 -31.85
CA THR A 139 -24.29 13.67 -32.92
C THR A 139 -25.59 12.85 -33.04
N PRO A 140 -26.78 13.47 -33.12
CA PRO A 140 -28.02 12.88 -32.62
C PRO A 140 -28.51 11.68 -33.45
N GLU A 141 -29.02 10.66 -32.77
CA GLU A 141 -29.88 9.65 -33.38
C GLU A 141 -31.16 10.33 -33.90
N PRO A 142 -31.61 10.03 -35.13
CA PRO A 142 -32.96 10.37 -35.56
C PRO A 142 -33.96 9.48 -34.81
N THR A 143 -34.89 10.14 -34.13
CA THR A 143 -36.04 9.56 -33.44
C THR A 143 -36.95 8.81 -34.41
N TYR A 144 -37.26 7.54 -34.14
CA TYR A 144 -38.28 6.79 -34.87
C TYR A 144 -39.61 6.79 -34.09
N ILE A 145 -40.64 7.39 -34.69
CA ILE A 145 -42.07 7.25 -34.34
C ILE A 145 -42.84 7.01 -35.66
N PRO A 146 -43.64 5.94 -35.81
CA PRO A 146 -44.64 5.84 -36.88
C PRO A 146 -46.09 5.87 -36.32
N PRO A 147 -47.14 6.18 -37.11
CA PRO A 147 -47.27 7.22 -38.14
C PRO A 147 -48.57 8.07 -37.95
N ALA A 148 -48.66 9.25 -38.61
CA ALA A 148 -49.87 9.73 -39.30
C ALA A 148 -49.57 10.98 -40.18
N LYS A 149 -49.56 10.73 -41.50
CA LYS A 149 -49.84 11.58 -42.68
C LYS A 149 -49.41 13.06 -42.66
N GLU A 150 -48.55 13.45 -43.62
CA GLU A 150 -48.99 14.09 -44.87
C GLU A 150 -47.83 14.19 -45.90
N GLU A 151 -48.19 14.36 -47.17
CA GLU A 151 -47.50 14.04 -48.43
C GLU A 151 -46.13 14.70 -48.75
N ALA A 152 -45.35 13.94 -49.54
CA ALA A 152 -44.15 14.34 -50.31
C ALA A 152 -44.54 15.19 -51.55
N PRO A 153 -43.67 15.53 -52.53
CA PRO A 153 -42.23 15.31 -52.79
C PRO A 153 -41.56 16.64 -53.33
N PRO A 154 -40.42 16.71 -54.07
CA PRO A 154 -39.55 15.66 -54.63
C PRO A 154 -38.01 15.82 -54.51
N GLU A 155 -37.32 14.68 -54.67
CA GLU A 155 -35.90 14.54 -55.05
C GLU A 155 -35.66 14.97 -56.51
N PRO A 156 -34.42 15.36 -56.89
CA PRO A 156 -33.46 14.40 -57.45
C PRO A 156 -32.02 14.70 -56.96
N ASP A 157 -30.98 13.89 -57.11
CA ASP A 157 -30.69 12.77 -58.01
C ASP A 157 -29.57 11.91 -57.39
N LYS A 158 -29.50 10.61 -57.72
CA LYS A 158 -28.45 9.68 -57.30
C LYS A 158 -27.48 9.45 -58.45
N SER A 159 -26.16 9.48 -58.18
CA SER A 159 -25.23 8.53 -58.80
C SER A 159 -23.83 8.58 -58.20
N ASP A 160 -23.27 7.38 -58.08
CA ASP A 160 -21.85 7.00 -58.08
C ASP A 160 -20.92 7.57 -57.02
N TYR A 161 -20.34 6.69 -56.18
CA TYR A 161 -18.97 6.20 -56.36
C TYR A 161 -18.73 4.95 -55.52
N THR A 162 -18.13 3.96 -56.17
CA THR A 162 -17.56 2.74 -55.62
C THR A 162 -16.19 3.00 -54.98
N SER A 163 -15.79 2.09 -54.07
CA SER A 163 -14.42 1.61 -53.86
C SER A 163 -13.45 2.36 -52.89
N LYS A 164 -13.07 1.58 -51.85
CA LYS A 164 -11.73 1.36 -51.24
C LYS A 164 -11.34 1.99 -49.90
N SER A 165 -10.63 1.12 -49.16
CA SER A 165 -9.72 1.28 -48.02
C SER A 165 -10.31 1.48 -46.62
N GLN A 166 -10.36 0.36 -45.88
CA GLN A 166 -10.17 0.32 -44.43
C GLN A 166 -8.79 0.91 -44.06
N PRO A 167 -8.69 1.76 -43.03
CA PRO A 167 -7.45 1.97 -42.32
C PRO A 167 -7.27 0.89 -41.25
N THR A 168 -6.23 0.10 -41.43
CA THR A 168 -5.57 -0.75 -40.43
C THR A 168 -5.39 -0.01 -39.12
N VAL A 169 -6.02 -0.50 -38.05
CA VAL A 169 -5.72 -0.07 -36.68
C VAL A 169 -4.46 -0.81 -36.23
N THR A 170 -3.37 -0.07 -36.09
CA THR A 170 -2.14 -0.52 -35.45
C THR A 170 -2.40 -0.89 -33.97
N PRO A 171 -1.77 -1.95 -33.43
CA PRO A 171 -1.85 -2.25 -32.00
C PRO A 171 -1.24 -1.10 -31.20
N ARG A 172 -1.93 -0.71 -30.11
CA ARG A 172 -1.35 0.20 -29.12
C ARG A 172 -0.10 -0.44 -28.49
N PRO A 173 0.97 0.32 -28.22
CA PRO A 173 2.15 -0.18 -27.53
C PRO A 173 1.79 -0.69 -26.12
N ASP A 174 2.29 -1.87 -25.78
CA ASP A 174 2.14 -2.56 -24.51
C ASP A 174 2.46 -1.66 -23.30
N ALA A 175 1.43 -1.28 -22.55
CA ALA A 175 1.58 -0.93 -21.15
C ALA A 175 1.60 -2.25 -20.39
N GLY A 176 2.78 -2.69 -19.94
CA GLY A 176 2.99 -3.95 -19.24
C GLY A 176 1.90 -4.19 -18.18
N GLU A 177 1.11 -5.24 -18.39
CA GLU A 177 0.19 -5.73 -17.37
C GLU A 177 1.02 -6.11 -16.13
N GLU A 178 0.88 -5.36 -15.03
CA GLU A 178 1.36 -5.83 -13.72
C GLU A 178 0.53 -7.07 -13.34
N ILE A 179 0.97 -8.24 -13.79
CA ILE A 179 0.37 -9.52 -13.43
C ILE A 179 0.59 -9.71 -11.92
N ASN A 180 -0.38 -9.34 -11.09
CA ASN A 180 -0.33 -9.59 -9.66
C ASN A 180 -0.77 -11.03 -9.41
N VAL A 181 0.16 -11.97 -9.54
CA VAL A 181 -0.06 -13.37 -9.13
C VAL A 181 0.33 -13.52 -7.67
N GLY A 182 -0.58 -14.05 -6.86
CA GLY A 182 -0.32 -14.29 -5.43
C GLY A 182 -0.26 -13.02 -4.59
N GLU A 183 0.43 -13.09 -3.45
CA GLU A 183 0.66 -11.96 -2.55
C GLU A 183 2.01 -11.29 -2.83
N ARG A 184 2.06 -9.96 -2.75
CA ARG A 184 3.32 -9.21 -2.81
C ARG A 184 4.24 -9.61 -1.67
N LEU A 185 5.55 -9.54 -1.91
CA LEU A 185 6.57 -9.74 -0.88
C LEU A 185 6.24 -8.92 0.38
N SER A 186 6.07 -9.62 1.49
CA SER A 186 5.71 -9.01 2.78
C SER A 186 6.93 -8.43 3.47
N VAL A 187 6.80 -7.19 3.96
CA VAL A 187 7.90 -6.44 4.56
C VAL A 187 7.49 -5.75 5.86
N ALA A 188 8.34 -5.87 6.89
CA ALA A 188 8.26 -5.01 8.08
C ALA A 188 9.39 -3.99 8.07
N ILE A 189 9.08 -2.74 8.40
CA ILE A 189 10.10 -1.71 8.59
C ILE A 189 10.38 -1.59 10.07
N LEU A 190 11.61 -1.88 10.45
CA LEU A 190 12.06 -1.77 11.83
C LEU A 190 12.49 -0.34 12.15
N PRO A 191 12.44 0.08 13.43
CA PRO A 191 13.05 1.34 13.86
C PRO A 191 14.53 1.40 13.46
N PHE A 192 14.93 2.48 12.79
CA PHE A 192 16.33 2.71 12.44
C PHE A 192 17.08 3.25 13.66
N GLU A 193 18.32 2.79 13.84
CA GLU A 193 19.19 3.34 14.89
C GLU A 193 19.58 4.77 14.53
N THR A 194 19.35 5.72 15.43
CA THR A 194 19.72 7.12 15.21
C THR A 194 20.98 7.48 16.00
N LYS A 195 22.06 7.82 15.30
CA LYS A 195 23.34 8.23 15.92
C LYS A 195 23.61 9.71 15.69
N GLY A 196 23.82 10.44 16.78
CA GLY A 196 24.11 11.87 16.73
C GLY A 196 22.93 12.75 16.32
N VAL A 197 21.80 12.18 15.90
CA VAL A 197 20.55 12.89 15.60
C VAL A 197 19.94 13.34 16.93
N GLY A 198 20.04 14.64 17.24
CA GLY A 198 19.34 15.23 18.38
C GLY A 198 17.88 15.55 18.06
N ASN A 199 17.24 16.41 18.87
CA ASN A 199 15.88 16.89 18.66
C ASN A 199 15.73 17.84 17.45
N GLU A 200 16.70 17.88 16.54
CA GLU A 200 16.76 18.80 15.39
C GLU A 200 15.62 18.55 14.38
N PHE A 201 15.09 17.32 14.37
CA PHE A 201 13.92 16.95 13.61
C PHE A 201 12.62 16.97 14.43
N GLY A 202 12.66 17.39 15.70
CA GLY A 202 11.51 17.38 16.61
C GLY A 202 10.92 15.98 16.84
N ASP A 203 9.61 15.92 17.11
CA ASP A 203 8.83 14.67 17.29
C ASP A 203 8.58 13.92 15.96
N ILE A 204 9.37 14.17 14.91
CA ILE A 204 9.13 13.54 13.62
C ILE A 204 9.50 12.07 13.71
N ASP A 205 8.48 11.26 13.53
CA ASP A 205 8.63 9.83 13.52
C ASP A 205 9.21 9.37 12.17
N LEU A 206 10.51 9.07 12.18
CA LEU A 206 11.24 8.60 10.99
C LEU A 206 10.72 7.25 10.50
N LEU A 207 10.22 6.42 11.43
CA LEU A 207 9.63 5.14 11.10
C LEU A 207 8.38 5.34 10.25
N ASP A 208 7.51 6.28 10.61
CA ASP A 208 6.30 6.57 9.82
C ASP A 208 6.62 7.06 8.41
N LYS A 209 7.68 7.88 8.26
CA LYS A 209 8.13 8.34 6.94
C LYS A 209 8.64 7.18 6.08
N LEU A 210 9.44 6.30 6.66
CA LEU A 210 9.92 5.08 5.98
C LEU A 210 8.75 4.16 5.61
N THR A 211 7.83 3.89 6.54
CA THR A 211 6.62 3.09 6.29
C THR A 211 5.80 3.69 5.15
N THR A 212 5.57 5.00 5.18
CA THR A 212 4.84 5.71 4.13
C THR A 212 5.55 5.60 2.79
N ALA A 213 6.89 5.73 2.76
CA ALA A 213 7.68 5.58 1.54
C ALA A 213 7.47 4.20 0.89
N PHE A 214 7.65 3.12 1.66
CA PHE A 214 7.48 1.75 1.16
C PHE A 214 6.05 1.41 0.77
N VAL A 215 5.05 1.92 1.49
CA VAL A 215 3.64 1.75 1.10
C VAL A 215 3.38 2.41 -0.26
N ASN A 216 3.92 3.62 -0.47
CA ASN A 216 3.75 4.37 -1.72
C ASN A 216 4.48 3.75 -2.92
N LEU A 217 5.49 2.89 -2.69
CA LEU A 217 6.14 2.15 -3.77
C LEU A 217 5.18 1.19 -4.49
N ASN A 218 4.08 0.79 -3.84
CA ASN A 218 3.10 -0.19 -4.31
C ASN A 218 3.73 -1.53 -4.74
N ARG A 219 4.92 -1.85 -4.20
CA ARG A 219 5.74 -3.02 -4.55
C ARG A 219 5.64 -4.13 -3.49
N PHE A 220 5.50 -3.75 -2.23
CA PHE A 220 5.57 -4.65 -1.08
C PHE A 220 4.24 -4.68 -0.32
N LYS A 221 3.96 -5.79 0.37
CA LYS A 221 2.91 -5.89 1.39
C LYS A 221 3.50 -5.43 2.72
N VAL A 222 3.40 -4.13 2.99
CA VAL A 222 3.95 -3.53 4.22
C VAL A 222 3.05 -3.87 5.41
N VAL A 223 3.64 -4.41 6.48
CA VAL A 223 2.92 -4.71 7.71
C VAL A 223 2.64 -3.44 8.52
N GLU A 224 1.49 -3.43 9.19
CA GLU A 224 1.08 -2.32 10.05
C GLU A 224 2.03 -2.16 11.24
N ARG A 225 2.41 -0.90 11.49
CA ARG A 225 3.28 -0.52 12.61
C ARG A 225 2.80 -1.02 13.98
N ALA A 226 1.49 -0.96 14.24
CA ALA A 226 0.94 -1.40 15.53
C ALA A 226 1.16 -2.90 15.79
N GLN A 227 1.28 -3.71 14.74
CA GLN A 227 1.62 -5.14 14.87
C GLN A 227 3.08 -5.30 15.30
N LEU A 228 3.98 -4.54 14.67
CA LEU A 228 5.39 -4.52 15.03
C LEU A 228 5.60 -4.03 16.48
N GLU A 229 4.94 -2.95 16.89
CA GLU A 229 5.10 -2.39 18.24
C GLU A 229 4.66 -3.36 19.36
N ARG A 230 3.61 -4.16 19.11
CA ARG A 230 3.21 -5.23 20.03
C ARG A 230 4.33 -6.25 20.22
N ILE A 231 4.89 -6.76 19.12
CA ILE A 231 5.97 -7.75 19.15
C ILE A 231 7.22 -7.18 19.83
N LEU A 232 7.59 -5.93 19.52
CA LEU A 232 8.74 -5.27 20.16
C LEU A 232 8.54 -5.14 21.68
N SER A 233 7.33 -4.79 22.12
CA SER A 233 6.98 -4.66 23.54
C SER A 233 7.00 -6.01 24.26
N GLU A 234 6.47 -7.06 23.65
CA GLU A 234 6.48 -8.43 24.19
C GLU A 234 7.89 -8.97 24.37
N GLN A 235 8.77 -8.72 23.40
CA GLN A 235 10.16 -9.15 23.45
C GLN A 235 11.04 -8.29 24.37
N LYS A 236 10.45 -7.27 25.05
CA LYS A 236 11.16 -6.27 25.88
C LYS A 236 12.34 -5.61 25.14
N LEU A 237 12.25 -5.52 23.82
CA LEU A 237 13.30 -4.94 23.00
C LEU A 237 13.13 -3.43 22.97
N GLY A 238 14.16 -2.71 23.39
CA GLY A 238 14.21 -1.25 23.24
C GLY A 238 14.48 -0.84 21.79
N LEU A 239 14.12 0.40 21.45
CA LEU A 239 14.36 1.00 20.12
C LEU A 239 15.85 1.05 19.72
N SER A 240 16.78 0.96 20.68
CA SER A 240 18.23 1.04 20.45
C SER A 240 18.92 -0.30 20.14
N GLY A 241 18.20 -1.43 20.14
CA GLY A 241 18.80 -2.78 20.00
C GLY A 241 18.61 -3.47 18.65
N ILE A 242 17.92 -2.84 17.68
CA ILE A 242 17.36 -3.51 16.49
C ILE A 242 18.34 -3.50 15.29
N VAL A 243 19.64 -3.39 15.55
CA VAL A 243 20.65 -3.16 14.50
C VAL A 243 21.29 -4.46 14.00
N ASP A 244 21.23 -5.52 14.80
CA ASP A 244 21.77 -6.81 14.40
C ASP A 244 20.80 -7.54 13.46
N VAL A 245 21.34 -8.04 12.35
CA VAL A 245 20.62 -8.83 11.35
C VAL A 245 19.90 -10.01 12.03
N SER A 246 20.54 -10.66 13.01
CA SER A 246 19.92 -11.77 13.74
C SER A 246 18.68 -11.34 14.54
N THR A 247 18.71 -10.13 15.11
CA THR A 247 17.58 -9.58 15.87
C THR A 247 16.46 -9.14 14.94
N ALA A 248 16.82 -8.50 13.81
CA ALA A 248 15.87 -8.12 12.78
C ALA A 248 15.12 -9.34 12.21
N VAL A 249 15.85 -10.43 11.93
CA VAL A 249 15.29 -11.71 11.46
C VAL A 249 14.32 -12.30 12.50
N ARG A 250 14.70 -12.36 13.79
CA ARG A 250 13.80 -12.85 14.85
C ARG A 250 12.52 -12.03 14.96
N ILE A 251 12.63 -10.70 14.91
CA ILE A 251 11.45 -9.81 14.97
C ILE A 251 10.58 -10.03 13.73
N GLY A 252 11.19 -10.11 12.54
CA GLY A 252 10.48 -10.36 11.29
C GLY A 252 9.71 -11.69 11.30
N ALA A 253 10.34 -12.75 11.78
CA ALA A 253 9.71 -14.06 11.96
C ALA A 253 8.54 -14.01 12.96
N ALA A 254 8.69 -13.28 14.07
CA ALA A 254 7.62 -13.11 15.07
C ALA A 254 6.43 -12.29 14.55
N VAL A 255 6.69 -11.31 13.67
CA VAL A 255 5.63 -10.54 12.98
C VAL A 255 5.00 -11.36 11.84
N GLY A 256 5.70 -12.37 11.31
CA GLY A 256 5.23 -13.20 10.19
C GLY A 256 5.46 -12.56 8.82
N VAL A 257 6.55 -11.79 8.66
CA VAL A 257 6.95 -11.22 7.37
C VAL A 257 8.07 -12.01 6.72
N GLU A 258 8.14 -11.96 5.38
CA GLU A 258 9.20 -12.58 4.59
C GLU A 258 10.49 -11.77 4.58
N THR A 259 10.38 -10.45 4.71
CA THR A 259 11.54 -9.56 4.71
C THR A 259 11.42 -8.48 5.77
N VAL A 260 12.57 -7.98 6.22
CA VAL A 260 12.66 -6.84 7.13
C VAL A 260 13.57 -5.77 6.57
N VAL A 261 13.18 -4.51 6.76
CA VAL A 261 14.02 -3.34 6.49
C VAL A 261 14.58 -2.84 7.81
N CYS A 262 15.89 -2.85 7.94
CA CYS A 262 16.62 -2.35 9.11
C CYS A 262 17.78 -1.47 8.68
N GLY A 263 18.25 -0.60 9.58
CA GLY A 263 19.29 0.34 9.22
C GLY A 263 19.66 1.34 10.30
N SER A 264 20.47 2.30 9.91
CA SER A 264 20.90 3.39 10.77
C SER A 264 20.84 4.73 10.07
N ILE A 265 20.60 5.77 10.85
CA ILE A 265 20.64 7.17 10.43
C ILE A 265 21.74 7.83 11.24
N VAL A 266 22.81 8.25 10.57
CA VAL A 266 23.99 8.82 11.22
C VAL A 266 24.09 10.29 10.88
N ARG A 267 24.09 11.14 11.91
CA ARG A 267 24.35 12.57 11.77
C ARG A 267 25.82 12.87 12.03
N SER A 268 26.43 13.57 11.09
CA SER A 268 27.73 14.23 11.22
C SER A 268 27.54 15.75 11.31
N ARG A 269 28.63 16.50 11.53
CA ARG A 269 28.61 17.95 11.83
C ARG A 269 27.58 18.76 11.03
N ASN A 270 27.59 18.60 9.70
CA ASN A 270 26.65 19.28 8.79
C ASN A 270 25.88 18.33 7.87
N SER A 271 26.09 17.01 8.00
CA SER A 271 25.56 16.02 7.07
C SER A 271 24.81 14.91 7.77
N VAL A 272 23.99 14.21 7.02
CA VAL A 272 23.24 13.04 7.49
C VAL A 272 23.33 11.95 6.44
N SER A 273 23.53 10.71 6.89
CA SER A 273 23.45 9.51 6.07
C SER A 273 22.34 8.59 6.58
N ILE A 274 21.74 7.85 5.66
CA ILE A 274 20.84 6.73 5.95
C ILE A 274 21.46 5.51 5.31
N ASP A 275 21.65 4.45 6.10
CA ASP A 275 22.03 3.13 5.63
C ASP A 275 20.84 2.20 5.87
N ALA A 276 20.36 1.52 4.83
CA ALA A 276 19.24 0.58 4.92
C ALA A 276 19.61 -0.77 4.30
N ARG A 277 19.09 -1.83 4.90
CA ARG A 277 19.25 -3.21 4.43
C ARG A 277 17.89 -3.89 4.40
N LEU A 278 17.62 -4.60 3.32
CA LEU A 278 16.52 -5.54 3.19
C LEU A 278 17.05 -6.94 3.46
N VAL A 279 16.47 -7.64 4.43
CA VAL A 279 16.94 -8.96 4.87
C VAL A 279 15.81 -9.98 4.73
N ASP A 280 16.09 -11.16 4.18
CA ASP A 280 15.16 -12.29 4.18
C ASP A 280 15.09 -12.93 5.58
N THR A 281 13.88 -13.08 6.11
CA THR A 281 13.68 -13.57 7.49
C THR A 281 13.88 -15.08 7.63
N GLU A 282 13.97 -15.82 6.53
CA GLU A 282 14.10 -17.27 6.55
C GLU A 282 15.57 -17.68 6.37
N SER A 283 16.29 -17.08 5.42
CA SER A 283 17.71 -17.36 5.16
C SER A 283 18.67 -16.45 5.93
N ALA A 284 18.20 -15.33 6.49
CA ALA A 284 19.01 -14.25 7.05
C ALA A 284 19.99 -13.61 6.05
N GLU A 285 19.82 -13.84 4.74
CA GLU A 285 20.61 -13.19 3.70
C GLU A 285 20.16 -11.74 3.49
N ILE A 286 21.13 -10.85 3.22
CA ILE A 286 20.85 -9.47 2.83
C ILE A 286 20.51 -9.47 1.34
N LEU A 287 19.26 -9.13 1.01
CA LEU A 287 18.77 -9.06 -0.37
C LEU A 287 19.10 -7.73 -1.05
N SER A 288 19.21 -6.64 -0.28
CA SER A 288 19.56 -5.31 -0.78
C SER A 288 20.21 -4.50 0.35
N ALA A 289 21.21 -3.69 0.01
CA ALA A 289 21.86 -2.76 0.92
C ALA A 289 22.06 -1.43 0.20
N GLN A 290 21.45 -0.37 0.71
CA GLN A 290 21.37 0.92 0.05
C GLN A 290 21.65 2.05 1.03
N ASP A 291 22.29 3.09 0.54
CA ASP A 291 22.59 4.30 1.30
C ASP A 291 22.13 5.57 0.59
N ALA A 292 21.95 6.63 1.39
CA ALA A 292 21.74 7.97 0.90
C ALA A 292 22.41 8.98 1.83
N PHE A 293 22.92 10.07 1.26
CA PHE A 293 23.67 11.09 1.97
C PHE A 293 23.21 12.50 1.59
N ALA A 294 23.13 13.39 2.58
CA ALA A 294 22.87 14.80 2.37
C ALA A 294 23.86 15.67 3.16
N THR A 295 24.36 16.72 2.50
CA THR A 295 25.27 17.74 3.08
C THR A 295 24.55 18.81 3.89
N LYS A 296 23.22 18.74 3.99
CA LYS A 296 22.39 19.67 4.76
C LYS A 296 21.35 18.90 5.56
N ILE A 297 21.33 19.17 6.86
CA ILE A 297 20.35 18.61 7.79
C ILE A 297 19.06 19.43 7.65
N SER A 298 18.07 18.86 6.97
CA SER A 298 16.74 19.46 6.84
C SER A 298 15.68 18.39 6.67
N LEU A 299 14.43 18.70 7.02
CA LEU A 299 13.33 17.76 6.89
C LEU A 299 13.09 17.32 5.44
N LEU A 300 13.30 18.24 4.49
CA LEU A 300 13.17 17.97 3.06
C LEU A 300 14.27 17.01 2.59
N ALA A 301 15.53 17.32 2.90
CA ALA A 301 16.66 16.44 2.58
C ALA A 301 16.48 15.03 3.17
N LEU A 302 16.01 14.93 4.41
CA LEU A 302 15.72 13.64 5.04
C LEU A 302 14.60 12.88 4.32
N SER A 303 13.54 13.60 3.92
CA SER A 303 12.46 13.00 3.14
C SER A 303 12.96 12.47 1.80
N ASP A 304 13.80 13.25 1.11
CA ASP A 304 14.36 12.87 -0.19
C ASP A 304 15.27 11.66 -0.08
N MET A 305 16.15 11.61 0.94
CA MET A 305 16.98 10.44 1.22
C MET A 305 16.14 9.19 1.53
N ILE A 306 15.05 9.31 2.30
CA ILE A 306 14.15 8.19 2.58
C ILE A 306 13.49 7.68 1.27
N GLN A 307 13.04 8.59 0.41
CA GLN A 307 12.48 8.21 -0.89
C GLN A 307 13.53 7.57 -1.79
N ASP A 308 14.75 8.09 -1.81
CA ASP A 308 15.87 7.58 -2.59
C ASP A 308 16.24 6.15 -2.17
N VAL A 309 16.46 5.92 -0.87
CA VAL A 309 16.72 4.57 -0.32
C VAL A 309 15.59 3.60 -0.65
N ALA A 310 14.33 4.00 -0.43
CA ALA A 310 13.18 3.14 -0.73
C ALA A 310 13.08 2.84 -2.24
N GLY A 311 13.37 3.83 -3.09
CA GLY A 311 13.41 3.70 -4.54
C GLY A 311 14.51 2.75 -5.02
N LYS A 312 15.72 2.88 -4.48
CA LYS A 312 16.86 1.98 -4.77
C LYS A 312 16.55 0.54 -4.35
N ILE A 313 15.98 0.34 -3.16
CA ILE A 313 15.55 -1.01 -2.71
C ILE A 313 14.49 -1.60 -3.64
N LYS A 314 13.55 -0.79 -4.16
CA LYS A 314 12.58 -1.26 -5.18
C LYS A 314 13.26 -1.69 -6.47
N GLN A 315 14.31 -0.99 -6.90
CA GLN A 315 15.05 -1.30 -8.12
C GLN A 315 15.84 -2.61 -7.98
N ASP A 316 16.38 -2.89 -6.80
CA ASP A 316 17.10 -4.14 -6.52
C ASP A 316 16.17 -5.36 -6.46
N ILE A 317 14.88 -5.16 -6.22
CA ILE A 317 13.89 -6.24 -6.13
C ILE A 317 12.83 -6.10 -7.24
N PRO A 318 13.24 -6.23 -8.52
CA PRO A 318 12.33 -6.05 -9.65
C PRO A 318 11.28 -7.17 -9.72
N VAL A 319 10.12 -6.85 -10.29
CA VAL A 319 9.12 -7.86 -10.66
C VAL A 319 9.44 -8.29 -12.08
N ILE A 320 9.96 -9.51 -12.22
CA ILE A 320 10.37 -10.09 -13.51
C ILE A 320 9.58 -11.37 -13.73
N SER A 321 9.26 -11.65 -14.99
CA SER A 321 8.45 -12.80 -15.38
C SER A 321 9.20 -13.68 -16.38
N GLY A 322 8.92 -14.97 -16.31
CA GLY A 322 9.56 -16.00 -17.12
C GLY A 322 8.68 -17.26 -17.21
N VAL A 323 9.29 -18.39 -17.55
CA VAL A 323 8.70 -19.71 -17.67
C VAL A 323 9.62 -20.80 -17.08
N VAL A 324 8.99 -21.91 -16.72
CA VAL A 324 9.69 -23.15 -16.34
C VAL A 324 10.21 -23.82 -17.61
N VAL A 325 11.54 -23.93 -17.73
CA VAL A 325 12.23 -24.55 -18.87
C VAL A 325 12.39 -26.05 -18.68
N SER A 326 12.70 -26.49 -17.45
CA SER A 326 12.84 -27.91 -17.14
C SER A 326 12.56 -28.20 -15.67
N LEU A 327 12.12 -29.42 -15.38
CA LEU A 327 11.90 -29.92 -14.03
C LEU A 327 12.78 -31.15 -13.78
N GLN A 328 13.60 -31.11 -12.73
CA GLN A 328 14.41 -32.24 -12.29
C GLN A 328 14.22 -32.44 -10.78
N ASN A 329 13.52 -33.51 -10.41
CA ASN A 329 13.15 -33.83 -9.03
C ASN A 329 12.38 -32.68 -8.36
N THR A 330 13.05 -31.91 -7.49
CA THR A 330 12.52 -30.76 -6.75
C THR A 330 13.15 -29.43 -7.19
N ARG A 331 13.97 -29.45 -8.25
CA ARG A 331 14.61 -28.27 -8.84
C ARG A 331 13.93 -27.91 -10.17
N LEU A 332 13.70 -26.62 -10.36
CA LEU A 332 13.16 -26.04 -11.58
C LEU A 332 14.24 -25.21 -12.25
N THR A 333 14.43 -25.38 -13.54
CA THR A 333 15.20 -24.42 -14.36
C THR A 333 14.22 -23.39 -14.91
N LEU A 334 14.52 -22.12 -14.70
CA LEU A 334 13.69 -20.98 -15.09
C LEU A 334 14.46 -20.14 -16.10
N ASP A 335 13.80 -19.57 -17.09
CA ASP A 335 14.39 -18.59 -18.03
C ASP A 335 14.56 -17.18 -17.42
N LEU A 336 14.79 -17.13 -16.10
CA LEU A 336 15.01 -15.93 -15.31
C LEU A 336 16.50 -15.82 -14.97
N GLY A 337 17.21 -14.88 -15.60
CA GLY A 337 18.66 -14.70 -15.44
C GLY A 337 19.08 -13.36 -14.82
N ILE A 338 20.38 -13.23 -14.53
CA ILE A 338 20.98 -11.99 -14.00
C ILE A 338 20.71 -10.81 -14.94
N SER A 339 20.81 -11.02 -16.26
CA SER A 339 20.56 -9.99 -17.28
C SER A 339 19.16 -9.38 -17.23
N GLN A 340 18.18 -10.10 -16.66
CA GLN A 340 16.81 -9.62 -16.46
C GLN A 340 16.59 -9.05 -15.05
N GLY A 341 17.55 -9.21 -14.13
CA GLY A 341 17.46 -8.76 -12.74
C GLY A 341 17.18 -9.88 -11.72
N ALA A 342 17.29 -11.16 -12.11
CA ALA A 342 17.16 -12.26 -11.16
C ALA A 342 18.36 -12.29 -10.20
N GLN A 343 18.10 -12.57 -8.91
CA GLN A 343 19.14 -12.68 -7.89
C GLN A 343 18.91 -13.93 -7.03
N LYS A 344 20.00 -14.49 -6.52
CA LYS A 344 19.95 -15.61 -5.57
C LYS A 344 19.08 -15.21 -4.38
N GLY A 345 18.26 -16.14 -3.90
CA GLY A 345 17.38 -15.93 -2.75
C GLY A 345 16.02 -15.34 -3.11
N MET A 346 15.82 -14.79 -4.32
CA MET A 346 14.52 -14.29 -4.76
C MET A 346 13.46 -15.39 -4.70
N LYS A 347 12.29 -15.03 -4.14
CA LYS A 347 11.11 -15.89 -4.13
C LYS A 347 10.30 -15.64 -5.40
N CYS A 348 9.73 -16.69 -5.97
CA CYS A 348 8.93 -16.63 -7.17
C CYS A 348 7.65 -17.45 -7.02
N TYR A 349 6.61 -17.00 -7.71
CA TYR A 349 5.40 -17.78 -7.94
C TYR A 349 5.50 -18.52 -9.25
N VAL A 350 5.24 -19.83 -9.22
CA VAL A 350 4.96 -20.62 -10.42
C VAL A 350 3.46 -20.74 -10.56
N PHE A 351 2.93 -20.39 -11.72
CA PHE A 351 1.50 -20.36 -11.98
C PHE A 351 1.17 -20.81 -13.40
N ARG A 352 -0.04 -21.34 -13.56
CA ARG A 352 -0.60 -21.71 -14.85
C ARG A 352 -1.74 -20.79 -15.21
N GLU A 353 -1.75 -20.31 -16.44
CA GLU A 353 -2.90 -19.60 -17.00
C GLU A 353 -4.05 -20.59 -17.22
N GLY A 354 -5.18 -20.33 -16.58
CA GLY A 354 -6.43 -21.03 -16.77
C GLY A 354 -7.38 -20.25 -17.69
N ASP A 355 -8.67 -20.43 -17.45
CA ASP A 355 -9.71 -19.89 -18.32
C ASP A 355 -9.68 -18.36 -18.41
N SER A 356 -10.00 -17.86 -19.61
CA SER A 356 -10.22 -16.45 -19.84
C SER A 356 -11.42 -15.96 -19.03
N ILE A 357 -11.23 -14.90 -18.25
CA ILE A 357 -12.31 -14.18 -17.61
C ILE A 357 -12.95 -13.32 -18.69
N ILE A 358 -14.22 -13.58 -18.99
CA ILE A 358 -14.96 -12.87 -20.03
C ILE A 358 -15.99 -11.95 -19.37
N HIS A 359 -16.00 -10.68 -19.75
CA HIS A 359 -17.00 -9.75 -19.26
C HIS A 359 -18.39 -10.19 -19.76
N PRO A 360 -19.38 -10.40 -18.87
CA PRO A 360 -20.64 -11.05 -19.23
C PRO A 360 -21.44 -10.26 -20.28
N LYS A 361 -21.32 -8.92 -20.28
CA LYS A 361 -21.99 -8.00 -21.21
C LYS A 361 -21.22 -7.73 -22.52
N THR A 362 -19.97 -7.29 -22.47
CA THR A 362 -19.18 -6.95 -23.67
C THR A 362 -18.65 -8.17 -24.41
N LYS A 363 -18.64 -9.36 -23.78
CA LYS A 363 -18.03 -10.59 -24.28
C LYS A 363 -16.52 -10.49 -24.53
N GLU A 364 -15.89 -9.41 -24.07
CA GLU A 364 -14.44 -9.23 -24.14
C GLU A 364 -13.74 -10.04 -23.06
N VAL A 365 -12.56 -10.56 -23.39
CA VAL A 365 -11.66 -11.17 -22.43
C VAL A 365 -11.05 -10.06 -21.58
N ILE A 366 -11.37 -10.04 -20.29
CA ILE A 366 -10.89 -9.05 -19.31
C ILE A 366 -9.67 -9.53 -18.52
N GLY A 367 -9.28 -10.78 -18.69
CA GLY A 367 -8.11 -11.35 -18.06
C GLY A 367 -8.11 -12.86 -18.16
N LYS A 368 -7.18 -13.50 -17.47
CA LYS A 368 -7.13 -14.95 -17.32
C LYS A 368 -7.10 -15.31 -15.84
N ILE A 369 -7.69 -16.44 -15.49
CA ILE A 369 -7.54 -17.01 -14.15
C ILE A 369 -6.11 -17.50 -14.03
N PHE A 370 -5.42 -17.16 -12.94
CA PHE A 370 -4.08 -17.65 -12.67
C PHE A 370 -4.13 -18.67 -11.54
N ASN A 371 -3.78 -19.92 -11.83
CA ASN A 371 -3.70 -20.99 -10.85
C ASN A 371 -2.28 -21.04 -10.30
N GLN A 372 -2.07 -20.54 -9.08
CA GLN A 372 -0.78 -20.65 -8.40
C GLN A 372 -0.48 -22.12 -8.06
N ILE A 373 0.59 -22.66 -8.64
CA ILE A 373 1.00 -24.06 -8.46
C ILE A 373 1.87 -24.20 -7.21
N CYS A 374 2.96 -23.43 -7.14
CA CYS A 374 3.89 -23.45 -6.01
C CYS A 374 4.65 -22.13 -5.85
N GLU A 375 5.33 -21.99 -4.72
CA GLU A 375 6.36 -20.98 -4.47
C GLU A 375 7.72 -21.65 -4.60
N VAL A 376 8.67 -20.95 -5.21
CA VAL A 376 10.05 -21.40 -5.39
C VAL A 376 11.01 -20.31 -4.94
N ARG A 377 12.24 -20.69 -4.59
CA ARG A 377 13.35 -19.78 -4.29
C ARG A 377 14.50 -20.03 -5.25
N LEU A 378 15.05 -18.97 -5.84
CA LEU A 378 16.23 -19.06 -6.70
C LEU A 378 17.45 -19.45 -5.86
N VAL A 379 18.07 -20.59 -6.18
CA VAL A 379 19.24 -21.13 -5.47
C VAL A 379 20.53 -20.77 -6.20
N GLU A 380 20.50 -20.85 -7.53
CA GLU A 380 21.61 -20.52 -8.41
C GLU A 380 21.06 -19.64 -9.55
N VAL A 381 21.79 -18.59 -9.91
CA VAL A 381 21.38 -17.67 -10.98
C VAL A 381 22.57 -17.49 -11.93
N PHE A 382 22.31 -17.68 -13.21
CA PHE A 382 23.23 -17.50 -14.32
C PHE A 382 22.76 -16.35 -15.19
N ASP A 383 23.53 -15.99 -16.21
CA ASP A 383 23.28 -14.77 -16.98
C ASP A 383 21.90 -14.76 -17.68
N GLY A 384 21.46 -15.91 -18.20
CA GLY A 384 20.18 -16.06 -18.92
C GLY A 384 19.17 -17.03 -18.30
N TYR A 385 19.49 -17.69 -17.18
CA TYR A 385 18.59 -18.65 -16.54
C TYR A 385 18.91 -18.81 -15.04
N SER A 386 18.03 -19.46 -14.29
CA SER A 386 18.25 -19.78 -12.88
C SER A 386 17.76 -21.18 -12.53
N ILE A 387 18.26 -21.69 -11.41
CA ILE A 387 17.81 -22.93 -10.79
C ILE A 387 17.10 -22.56 -9.49
N ALA A 388 15.84 -22.95 -9.38
CA ALA A 388 15.00 -22.71 -8.23
C ALA A 388 14.66 -24.00 -7.49
N SER A 389 14.48 -23.92 -6.18
CA SER A 389 13.98 -25.00 -5.34
C SER A 389 12.56 -24.70 -4.90
N ILE A 390 11.69 -25.72 -4.87
CA ILE A 390 10.32 -25.57 -4.38
C ILE A 390 10.33 -25.33 -2.88
N THR A 391 9.77 -24.20 -2.43
CA THR A 391 9.64 -23.84 -1.01
C THR A 391 8.25 -24.17 -0.47
N GLN A 392 7.20 -24.00 -1.26
CA GLN A 392 5.83 -24.30 -0.86
C GLN A 392 5.01 -24.82 -2.03
N SER A 393 4.45 -26.02 -1.92
CA SER A 393 3.48 -26.54 -2.88
C SER A 393 2.07 -26.11 -2.49
N LYS A 394 1.27 -25.66 -3.47
CA LYS A 394 -0.16 -25.35 -3.27
C LYS A 394 -1.04 -26.30 -4.07
N ASN A 395 -1.20 -26.04 -5.37
CA ASN A 395 -2.21 -26.68 -6.21
C ASN A 395 -1.56 -27.37 -7.42
N GLY A 396 -0.98 -28.55 -7.19
CA GLY A 396 -0.46 -29.41 -8.24
C GLY A 396 1.07 -29.43 -8.35
N VAL A 397 1.56 -30.08 -9.41
CA VAL A 397 2.99 -30.24 -9.70
C VAL A 397 3.37 -29.27 -10.83
N PRO A 398 4.48 -28.53 -10.69
CA PRO A 398 4.98 -27.67 -11.76
C PRO A 398 5.23 -28.45 -13.06
N GLN A 399 4.98 -27.82 -14.19
CA GLN A 399 5.22 -28.37 -15.53
C GLN A 399 6.08 -27.42 -16.34
N VAL A 400 6.74 -27.96 -17.37
CA VAL A 400 7.44 -27.16 -18.37
C VAL A 400 6.42 -26.22 -19.03
N LEU A 401 6.83 -24.97 -19.29
CA LEU A 401 6.01 -23.84 -19.76
C LEU A 401 5.05 -23.23 -18.74
N ASP A 402 4.98 -23.70 -17.50
CA ASP A 402 4.31 -22.93 -16.45
C ASP A 402 5.00 -21.56 -16.31
N ARG A 403 4.21 -20.50 -16.10
CA ARG A 403 4.72 -19.14 -15.97
C ARG A 403 5.32 -18.93 -14.59
N VAL A 404 6.32 -18.07 -14.52
CA VAL A 404 6.98 -17.69 -13.28
C VAL A 404 7.04 -16.18 -13.15
N ILE A 405 6.87 -15.68 -11.93
CA ILE A 405 7.03 -14.26 -11.61
C ILE A 405 7.69 -14.09 -10.23
N THR A 406 8.61 -13.13 -10.08
CA THR A 406 9.22 -12.81 -8.77
C THR A 406 8.21 -12.13 -7.84
N LYS A 407 8.31 -12.44 -6.54
CA LYS A 407 7.46 -11.88 -5.47
C LYS A 407 7.80 -10.46 -5.12
#